data_AF-A0A6G1FYJ9-F1
#
_entry.id   AF-A0A6G1FYJ9-F1
#
_cell.length_a   1.000
_cell.length_b   1.000
_cell.length_c   1.000
_cell.angle_alpha   90.00
_cell.angle_beta   90.00
_cell.angle_gamma   90.00
#
_symmetry.space_group_name_H-M   'P 1'
#
loop_
_entity.id
_entity.type
_entity.pdbx_description
1 polymer ?
#
loop_
_entity_poly.entity_id
_entity_poly.type
_entity_poly.pdbx_seq_one_letter_code
_entity_poly.pdbx_strand_id
1 'polypeptide(L)' 'VGTIGGWAQAGGHNPLSREYGMQADNIVEFEVVLADGTFVKASECSNPDLFWALRGGGGSTFGIVTAATVKVYPTPPMA' A
#
# COMPACT_ATOMS: atom_id res chain seq x y z
N VAL A 1 -7.18 -9.68 8.78
CA VAL A 1 -5.91 -9.58 8.03
C VAL A 1 -5.36 -8.18 8.25
N GLY A 2 -4.05 -8.01 8.48
CA GLY A 2 -3.45 -6.67 8.58
C GLY A 2 -3.49 -5.97 7.22
N THR A 3 -4.19 -4.84 7.13
CA THR A 3 -4.56 -4.22 5.84
C THR A 3 -3.39 -3.58 5.10
N ILE A 4 -2.40 -3.03 5.79
CA ILE A 4 -1.25 -2.32 5.20
C ILE A 4 0.05 -3.14 5.17
N GLY A 5 0.02 -4.35 5.76
CA GLY A 5 1.15 -5.27 5.76
C GLY A 5 1.23 -6.08 4.46
N GLY A 6 1.57 -7.36 4.58
CA GLY A 6 1.71 -8.26 3.42
C GLY A 6 0.47 -8.33 2.51
N TRP A 7 -0.73 -8.06 3.00
CA TRP A 7 -1.95 -8.07 2.17
C TRP A 7 -1.97 -6.94 1.13
N ALA A 8 -1.74 -5.68 1.53
CA ALA A 8 -1.59 -4.59 0.57
C ALA A 8 -0.35 -4.78 -0.31
N GLN A 9 0.77 -5.20 0.29
CA GLN A 9 2.05 -5.27 -0.40
C GLN A 9 2.15 -6.41 -1.42
N ALA A 10 1.26 -7.41 -1.33
CA ALA A 10 1.14 -8.51 -2.30
C ALA A 10 -0.06 -8.35 -3.25
N GLY A 11 -0.71 -7.18 -3.27
CA GLY A 11 -1.88 -6.89 -4.11
C GLY A 11 -3.13 -6.63 -3.26
N GLY A 12 -3.68 -7.66 -2.62
CA GLY A 12 -4.81 -7.52 -1.70
C GLY A 12 -6.16 -7.45 -2.41
N HIS A 13 -6.62 -8.59 -2.91
CA HIS A 13 -7.95 -8.74 -3.52
C HIS A 13 -9.07 -8.62 -2.48
N ASN A 14 -10.15 -7.93 -2.85
CA ASN A 14 -11.37 -7.77 -2.07
C ASN A 14 -12.63 -7.73 -2.98
N PRO A 15 -13.86 -7.87 -2.44
CA PRO A 15 -15.09 -7.87 -3.25
C PRO A 15 -15.30 -6.60 -4.08
N LEU A 16 -14.74 -5.47 -3.65
CA LEU A 16 -14.81 -4.19 -4.35
C LEU A 16 -13.67 -3.99 -5.34
N SER A 17 -12.75 -4.96 -5.49
CA SER A 17 -11.60 -4.81 -6.38
C SER A 17 -11.95 -4.64 -7.84
N ARG A 18 -13.13 -5.13 -8.27
CA ARG A 18 -13.63 -4.88 -9.62
C ARG A 18 -13.87 -3.39 -9.87
N GLU A 19 -14.30 -2.66 -8.84
CA GLU A 19 -14.70 -1.26 -8.95
C GLU A 19 -13.56 -0.30 -8.60
N TYR A 20 -12.81 -0.61 -7.53
CA TYR A 20 -11.81 0.28 -6.95
C TYR A 20 -10.37 -0.23 -7.06
N GLY A 21 -10.15 -1.38 -7.70
CA GLY A 21 -8.83 -2.01 -7.77
C GLY A 21 -8.45 -2.78 -6.50
N MET A 22 -7.29 -3.43 -6.53
CA MET A 22 -6.75 -4.14 -5.37
C MET A 22 -6.31 -3.15 -4.28
N GLN A 23 -6.03 -3.62 -3.07
CA GLN A 23 -5.54 -2.74 -2.01
C GLN A 23 -4.26 -1.99 -2.41
N ALA A 24 -3.35 -2.66 -3.11
CA ALA A 24 -2.15 -2.05 -3.68
C ALA A 24 -2.49 -0.85 -4.58
N ASP A 25 -3.57 -0.91 -5.36
CA ASP A 25 -4.01 0.17 -6.27
C ASP A 25 -4.50 1.44 -5.51
N ASN A 26 -4.85 1.25 -4.24
CA ASN A 26 -5.45 2.27 -3.39
C ASN A 26 -4.46 2.93 -2.43
N ILE A 27 -3.20 2.48 -2.37
CA ILE A 27 -2.17 3.15 -1.59
C ILE A 27 -1.72 4.43 -2.31
N VAL A 28 -1.64 5.53 -1.57
CA VAL A 28 -1.16 6.84 -2.04
C VAL A 28 0.28 7.09 -1.59
N GLU A 29 0.61 6.68 -0.37
CA GLU A 29 1.93 6.84 0.23
C GLU A 29 2.18 5.74 1.27
N PHE A 30 3.43 5.30 1.40
CA PHE A 30 3.93 4.51 2.51
C PHE A 30 4.95 5.30 3.33
N GLU A 31 4.94 5.08 4.64
CA GLU A 31 6.04 5.43 5.53
C GLU A 31 6.84 4.16 5.85
N VAL A 32 8.15 4.23 5.61
CA VAL A 32 9.02 3.05 5.58
C VAL A 32 10.31 3.33 6.32
N VAL A 33 10.72 2.39 7.18
CA VAL A 33 12.08 2.32 7.71
C VAL A 33 12.89 1.37 6.82
N LEU A 34 13.95 1.89 6.21
CA LEU A 34 14.85 1.14 5.34
C LEU A 34 15.83 0.28 6.15
N ALA A 35 16.57 -0.58 5.46
CA ALA A 35 17.53 -1.50 6.08
C ALA A 35 18.68 -0.79 6.81
N ASP A 36 19.03 0.43 6.37
CA ASP A 36 20.03 1.29 7.02
C ASP A 36 19.48 2.08 8.22
N GLY A 37 18.19 1.94 8.52
CA GLY A 37 17.47 2.64 9.58
C GLY A 37 16.89 4.00 9.17
N THR A 38 17.07 4.43 7.91
CA THR A 38 16.52 5.70 7.43
C THR A 38 14.99 5.63 7.32
N PHE A 39 14.31 6.66 7.80
CA PHE A 39 12.87 6.83 7.65
C PHE A 39 12.56 7.61 6.38
N VAL A 40 11.78 7.02 5.47
CA VAL A 40 11.42 7.61 4.17
C VAL A 40 9.92 7.55 3.91
N LYS A 41 9.46 8.46 3.03
CA LYS A 41 8.14 8.41 2.42
C LYS A 41 8.25 7.90 0.99
N ALA A 42 7.46 6.90 0.64
CA ALA A 42 7.37 6.33 -0.69
C ALA A 42 6.00 6.67 -1.30
N SER A 43 5.99 7.46 -2.37
CA SER A 43 4.82 7.88 -3.14
C SER A 43 5.21 8.10 -4.61
N GLU A 44 4.26 8.47 -5.47
CA GLU A 44 4.57 8.76 -6.88
C GLU A 44 5.58 9.91 -7.07
N CYS A 45 5.71 10.80 -6.08
CA CYS A 45 6.60 11.96 -6.15
C CYS A 45 7.87 11.82 -5.28
N SER A 46 7.98 10.78 -4.44
CA SER A 46 9.09 10.59 -3.49
C SER A 46 9.41 9.11 -3.38
N ASN A 47 10.64 8.69 -3.73
CA ASN A 47 11.03 7.28 -3.82
C ASN A 47 10.04 6.42 -4.67
N PRO A 48 9.77 6.81 -5.93
CA PRO A 48 8.73 6.20 -6.76
C PRO A 48 9.01 4.74 -7.13
N ASP A 49 10.28 4.34 -7.19
CA ASP A 49 10.75 2.97 -7.38
C ASP A 49 10.40 2.08 -6.17
N LEU A 50 10.66 2.56 -4.96
CA LEU A 50 10.27 1.90 -3.72
C LEU A 50 8.74 1.82 -3.61
N PHE A 51 8.04 2.90 -3.97
CA PHE A 51 6.57 2.93 -3.98
C PHE A 51 5.98 1.90 -4.93
N TRP A 52 6.55 1.78 -6.14
CA TRP A 52 6.18 0.74 -7.10
C TRP A 52 6.43 -0.66 -6.53
N ALA A 53 7.61 -0.90 -5.94
CA ALA A 53 7.98 -2.21 -5.39
C ALA A 53 7.06 -2.65 -4.23
N LEU A 54 6.69 -1.72 -3.34
CA LEU A 54 5.80 -1.99 -2.21
C LEU A 54 4.33 -2.24 -2.62
N ARG A 55 3.95 -1.96 -3.87
CA ARG A 55 2.58 -2.12 -4.39
C ARG A 55 2.41 -3.39 -5.23
N GLY A 56 2.88 -4.53 -4.73
CA GLY A 56 2.72 -5.84 -5.37
C GLY A 56 3.96 -6.74 -5.30
N GLY A 57 5.12 -6.19 -4.95
CA GLY A 57 6.38 -6.95 -4.82
C GLY A 57 6.46 -7.84 -3.58
N GLY A 58 5.43 -7.85 -2.73
CA GLY A 58 5.37 -8.62 -1.50
C GLY A 58 5.94 -7.88 -0.28
N GLY A 59 5.44 -8.25 0.90
CA GLY A 59 5.88 -7.65 2.16
C GLY A 59 7.27 -8.11 2.60
N SER A 60 7.84 -7.37 3.55
CA SER A 60 9.07 -7.74 4.30
C SER A 60 10.37 -7.77 3.50
N THR A 61 10.38 -7.33 2.23
CA THR A 61 11.58 -7.32 1.38
C THR A 61 12.23 -5.94 1.28
N PHE A 62 11.43 -4.88 1.14
CA PHE A 62 11.92 -3.54 0.78
C PHE A 62 12.05 -2.57 1.95
N GLY A 63 11.66 -2.99 3.15
CA GLY A 63 11.70 -2.19 4.37
C GLY A 63 10.55 -2.52 5.32
N ILE A 64 10.53 -1.84 6.46
CA ILE A 64 9.46 -1.96 7.46
C ILE A 64 8.45 -0.84 7.21
N VAL A 65 7.28 -1.20 6.68
CA VAL A 65 6.16 -0.26 6.54
C VAL A 65 5.56 0.03 7.91
N THR A 66 5.61 1.29 8.33
CA THR A 66 5.06 1.76 9.61
C THR A 66 3.67 2.38 9.46
N ALA A 67 3.40 3.00 8.31
CA ALA A 67 2.09 3.59 7.99
C ALA A 67 1.83 3.59 6.47
N ALA A 68 0.56 3.76 6.11
CA ALA A 68 0.15 3.97 4.73
C ALA A 68 -1.02 4.96 4.66
N THR A 69 -1.00 5.82 3.65
CA THR A 69 -2.15 6.64 3.26
C THR A 69 -2.92 5.91 2.16
N VAL A 70 -4.24 5.77 2.32
CA VAL A 70 -5.11 5.03 1.39
C VAL A 70 -6.22 5.91 0.83
N LYS A 71 -6.59 5.64 -0.42
CA LYS A 71 -7.84 6.15 -1.00
C LYS A 71 -9.02 5.57 -0.23
N VAL A 72 -10.03 6.39 -0.01
CA VAL A 72 -11.31 6.00 0.60
C VAL A 72 -12.45 6.43 -0.32
N TYR A 73 -13.52 5.65 -0.31
CA TYR A 73 -14.67 5.86 -1.18
C TYR A 73 -15.94 6.03 -0.34
N PRO A 74 -16.91 6.84 -0.81
CA PRO A 74 -18.21 6.92 -0.18
C PRO A 74 -18.86 5.54 -0.05
N THR A 75 -19.60 5.32 1.04
CA THR A 75 -20.34 4.07 1.23
C THR A 75 -21.41 3.93 0.15
N PRO A 76 -21.40 2.84 -0.64
CA PRO A 76 -22.46 2.61 -1.61
C PRO A 76 -23.80 2.37 -0.89
N PRO A 77 -24.95 2.66 -1.53
CA PRO A 77 -26.24 2.34 -0.95
C PRO A 77 -26.33 0.85 -0.64
N MET A 78 -26.60 0.52 0.62
CA MET A 78 -26.90 -0.86 1.03
C MET A 78 -28.40 -1.09 0.76
N ALA A 79 -28.72 -2.13 -0.03
CA ALA A 79 -30.09 -2.60 -0.21
C ALA A 79 -30.59 -3.35 1.03
#